data_AF-A7TS55-F1
#
_entry.id   AF-A7TS55-F1
#
_cell.length_a   1.000
_cell.length_b   1.000
_cell.length_c   1.000
_cell.angle_alpha   90.00
_cell.angle_beta   90.00
_cell.angle_gamma   90.00
#
_symmetry.space_group_name_H-M   'P 1'
#
loop_
_entity.id
_entity.type
_entity.pdbx_description
1 polymer ?
#
loop_
_entity_poly.entity_id
_entity_poly.type
_entity_poly.pdbx_seq_one_letter_code
_entity_poly.pdbx_strand_id
1 'polypeptide(L)'
;MALSIKQFVNFAGFVKDLKSFNFSVYAQYFGYINIIVCMALGIANLFHVNAVIAFGIVAIVQSLIILFVEVPFLLKICPLSENFINFIKNFETNGYRCIFYTLMAIVQWCSLALMVTSLIVVAICLTISAIFYAIAYFKNQEFQHTTNVIKNPTDDDFPHDAVVREML
;
A
#
# COMPACT_ATOMS: atom_id res chain seq x y z
N MET A 1 -22.54 -5.19 -24.62
CA MET A 1 -21.27 -5.92 -24.46
C MET A 1 -20.78 -5.51 -23.09
N ALA A 2 -20.76 -6.42 -22.11
CA ALA A 2 -20.45 -6.04 -20.73
C ALA A 2 -19.06 -5.37 -20.66
N LEU A 3 -19.02 -4.16 -20.14
CA LEU A 3 -17.81 -3.45 -19.76
C LEU A 3 -16.86 -4.41 -19.00
N SER A 4 -15.77 -4.81 -19.66
CA SER A 4 -14.79 -5.69 -19.01
C SER A 4 -13.84 -4.82 -18.21
N ILE A 5 -13.75 -5.06 -16.89
CA ILE A 5 -12.83 -4.35 -15.99
C ILE A 5 -11.39 -4.31 -16.56
N LYS A 6 -10.99 -5.35 -17.31
CA LYS A 6 -9.69 -5.43 -17.98
C LYS A 6 -9.40 -4.25 -18.93
N GLN A 7 -10.42 -3.63 -19.52
CA GLN A 7 -10.24 -2.49 -20.44
C GLN A 7 -9.79 -1.21 -19.70
N PHE A 8 -10.11 -1.11 -18.41
CA PHE A 8 -9.75 0.02 -17.54
C PHE A 8 -8.42 -0.21 -16.85
N VAL A 9 -7.93 -1.45 -16.78
CA VAL A 9 -6.64 -1.76 -16.18
C VAL A 9 -5.52 -1.37 -17.15
N ASN A 10 -4.63 -0.49 -16.69
CA ASN A 10 -3.46 -0.06 -17.42
C ASN A 10 -2.32 -1.09 -17.32
N PHE A 11 -2.46 -2.21 -18.04
CA PHE A 11 -1.46 -3.26 -18.04
C PHE A 11 -0.10 -2.78 -18.59
N ALA A 12 -0.11 -1.88 -19.59
CA ALA A 12 1.10 -1.29 -20.14
C ALA A 12 1.84 -0.44 -19.09
N GLY A 13 1.10 0.35 -18.30
CA GLY A 13 1.62 1.09 -17.15
C GLY A 13 2.25 0.18 -16.11
N PHE A 14 1.57 -0.91 -15.73
CA PHE A 14 2.11 -1.91 -14.80
C PHE A 14 3.44 -2.52 -15.29
N VAL A 15 3.51 -2.91 -16.58
CA VAL A 15 4.75 -3.47 -17.15
C VAL A 15 5.87 -2.43 -17.20
N LYS A 16 5.55 -1.16 -17.50
CA LYS A 16 6.51 -0.05 -17.49
C LYS A 16 7.05 0.19 -16.08
N ASP A 17 6.18 0.19 -15.09
CA ASP A 17 6.53 0.34 -13.68
C ASP A 17 7.45 -0.79 -13.23
N LEU A 18 7.16 -2.03 -13.62
CA LEU A 18 8.04 -3.17 -13.33
C LEU A 18 9.41 -3.06 -14.00
N LYS A 19 9.49 -2.47 -15.19
CA LYS A 19 10.74 -2.25 -15.93
C LYS A 19 11.47 -0.97 -15.55
N SER A 20 10.88 -0.11 -14.73
CA SER A 20 11.46 1.18 -14.34
C SER A 20 12.73 1.03 -13.49
N PHE A 21 12.96 -0.13 -12.87
CA PHE A 21 14.02 -0.37 -11.88
C PHE A 21 14.03 0.69 -10.75
N ASN A 22 12.87 1.29 -10.49
CA ASN A 22 12.69 2.24 -9.40
C ASN A 22 12.23 1.50 -8.15
N PHE A 23 13.07 1.49 -7.11
CA PHE A 23 12.76 0.81 -5.86
C PHE A 23 11.60 1.47 -5.12
N SER A 24 11.35 2.77 -5.33
CA SER A 24 10.17 3.46 -4.81
C SER A 24 8.88 2.84 -5.33
N VAL A 25 8.84 2.49 -6.63
CA VAL A 25 7.66 1.91 -7.28
C VAL A 25 7.43 0.49 -6.77
N TYR A 26 8.49 -0.31 -6.64
CA TYR A 26 8.40 -1.64 -6.04
C TYR A 26 7.95 -1.59 -4.58
N ALA A 27 8.47 -0.63 -3.80
CA ALA A 27 8.07 -0.43 -2.42
C ALA A 27 6.58 -0.09 -2.30
N GLN A 28 6.06 0.74 -3.20
CA GLN A 28 4.64 1.09 -3.23
C GLN A 28 3.75 -0.09 -3.60
N TYR A 29 4.13 -0.94 -4.57
CA TYR A 29 3.39 -2.18 -4.84
C TYR A 29 3.37 -3.11 -3.63
N PHE A 30 4.50 -3.26 -2.94
CA PHE A 30 4.53 -3.99 -1.67
C PHE A 30 3.71 -3.30 -0.59
N GLY A 31 3.62 -1.97 -0.58
CA GLY A 31 2.70 -1.22 0.26
C GLY A 31 1.24 -1.62 0.04
N TYR A 32 0.80 -1.73 -1.22
CA TYR A 32 -0.54 -2.22 -1.54
C TYR A 32 -0.78 -3.66 -1.08
N ILE A 33 0.20 -4.54 -1.28
CA ILE A 33 0.14 -5.92 -0.78
C ILE A 33 0.05 -5.92 0.76
N ASN A 34 0.85 -5.08 1.42
CA ASN A 34 0.87 -4.97 2.88
C ASN A 34 -0.48 -4.53 3.45
N ILE A 35 -1.22 -3.64 2.79
CA ILE A 35 -2.58 -3.27 3.24
C ILE A 35 -3.46 -4.52 3.33
N ILE A 36 -3.47 -5.33 2.26
CA ILE A 36 -4.31 -6.54 2.18
C ILE A 36 -3.83 -7.58 3.19
N VAL A 37 -2.52 -7.84 3.24
CA VAL A 37 -1.92 -8.86 4.12
C VAL A 37 -2.10 -8.49 5.59
N CYS A 38 -1.85 -7.24 5.98
CA CYS A 38 -2.05 -6.75 7.35
C CYS A 38 -3.53 -6.85 7.75
N MET A 39 -4.45 -6.46 6.87
CA MET A 39 -5.88 -6.53 7.15
C MET A 39 -6.35 -7.98 7.30
N ALA A 40 -6.03 -8.84 6.34
CA ALA A 40 -6.47 -10.24 6.34
C ALA A 40 -5.89 -11.04 7.51
N LEU A 41 -4.57 -10.92 7.75
CA LEU A 41 -3.91 -11.63 8.84
C LEU A 41 -4.23 -11.01 10.20
N GLY A 42 -4.44 -9.70 10.27
CA GLY A 42 -4.93 -9.03 11.47
C GLY A 42 -6.28 -9.58 11.91
N ILE A 43 -7.25 -9.65 10.98
CA ILE A 43 -8.58 -10.24 11.24
C ILE A 43 -8.45 -11.72 11.63
N ALA A 44 -7.65 -12.50 10.90
CA ALA A 44 -7.45 -13.92 11.19
C ALA A 44 -6.90 -14.18 12.60
N ASN A 45 -6.08 -13.27 13.13
CA ASN A 45 -5.48 -13.42 14.46
C ASN A 45 -6.38 -12.93 15.60
N LEU A 46 -7.52 -12.30 15.32
CA LEU A 46 -8.50 -11.93 16.36
C LEU A 46 -9.17 -13.15 17.01
N PHE A 47 -9.11 -14.33 16.36
CA PHE A 47 -9.73 -15.56 16.85
C PHE A 47 -8.83 -16.38 17.81
N HIS A 48 -7.70 -15.85 18.26
CA HIS A 48 -6.87 -16.48 19.30
C HIS A 48 -7.34 -16.03 20.70
N VAL A 49 -6.99 -16.78 21.75
CA VAL A 49 -7.37 -16.47 23.16
C VAL A 49 -6.23 -15.79 23.95
N ASN A 50 -5.11 -15.47 23.29
CA ASN A 50 -3.89 -14.97 23.93
C ASN A 50 -3.67 -13.47 23.67
N ALA A 51 -2.62 -12.89 24.29
CA ALA A 51 -2.15 -11.52 24.04
C ALA A 51 -1.85 -11.19 22.56
N VAL A 52 -1.81 -12.20 21.69
CA VAL A 52 -1.75 -12.09 20.22
C VAL A 52 -2.92 -11.29 19.64
N ILE A 53 -4.11 -11.29 20.27
CA ILE A 53 -5.26 -10.49 19.81
C ILE A 53 -4.88 -9.02 19.71
N ALA A 54 -4.11 -8.50 20.69
CA ALA A 54 -3.67 -7.11 20.68
C ALA A 54 -2.80 -6.80 19.46
N PHE A 55 -1.90 -7.70 19.08
CA PHE A 55 -1.08 -7.55 17.87
C PHE A 55 -1.91 -7.69 16.58
N GLY A 56 -2.96 -8.51 16.59
CA GLY A 56 -3.95 -8.58 15.50
C GLY A 56 -4.67 -7.24 15.29
N ILE A 57 -5.12 -6.60 16.37
CA ILE A 57 -5.73 -5.26 16.32
C ILE A 57 -4.72 -4.23 15.79
N VAL A 58 -3.48 -4.27 16.29
CA VAL A 58 -2.41 -3.39 15.80
C VAL A 58 -2.17 -3.60 14.31
N ALA A 59 -2.16 -4.83 13.80
CA ALA A 59 -2.01 -5.10 12.36
C ALA A 59 -3.16 -4.50 11.54
N ILE A 60 -4.40 -4.56 12.03
CA ILE A 60 -5.56 -3.92 11.38
C ILE A 60 -5.37 -2.39 11.35
N VAL A 61 -5.00 -1.78 12.47
CA VAL A 61 -4.73 -0.33 12.52
C VAL A 61 -3.59 0.05 11.58
N GLN A 62 -2.51 -0.73 11.56
CA GLN A 62 -1.39 -0.55 10.63
C GLN A 62 -1.86 -0.60 9.17
N SER A 63 -2.74 -1.53 8.80
CA SER A 63 -3.28 -1.62 7.44
C SER A 63 -4.01 -0.35 7.01
N LEU A 64 -4.78 0.26 7.91
CA LEU A 64 -5.50 1.51 7.66
C LEU A 64 -4.53 2.69 7.52
N ILE A 65 -3.51 2.76 8.38
CA ILE A 65 -2.51 3.84 8.29
C ILE A 65 -1.71 3.71 6.99
N ILE A 66 -1.26 2.50 6.64
CA ILE A 66 -0.54 2.23 5.39
C ILE A 66 -1.41 2.62 4.18
N LEU A 67 -2.72 2.32 4.22
CA LEU A 67 -3.66 2.72 3.17
C LEU A 67 -3.65 4.24 2.93
N PHE A 68 -3.65 5.05 3.99
CA PHE A 68 -3.59 6.51 3.85
C PHE A 68 -2.22 7.02 3.42
N VAL A 69 -1.13 6.38 3.87
CA VAL A 69 0.24 6.73 3.45
C VAL A 69 0.46 6.41 1.97
N GLU A 70 0.00 5.26 1.49
CA GLU A 70 0.24 4.81 0.12
C GLU A 70 -0.74 5.39 -0.91
N VAL A 71 -1.98 5.68 -0.48
CA VAL A 71 -3.03 6.21 -1.34
C VAL A 71 -3.47 7.60 -0.84
N PRO A 72 -2.66 8.66 -1.08
CA PRO A 72 -2.98 10.02 -0.63
C PRO A 72 -4.24 10.59 -1.26
N PHE A 73 -4.71 10.02 -2.38
CA PHE A 73 -6.01 10.31 -2.96
C PHE A 73 -7.17 10.15 -1.95
N LEU A 74 -7.06 9.18 -1.03
CA LEU A 74 -8.07 8.98 0.00
C LEU A 74 -8.15 10.15 0.99
N LEU A 75 -7.04 10.87 1.21
CA LEU A 75 -7.04 12.08 2.04
C LEU A 75 -7.82 13.24 1.41
N LYS A 76 -8.04 13.21 0.09
CA LYS A 76 -8.80 14.25 -0.63
C LYS A 76 -10.30 13.97 -0.62
N ILE A 77 -10.70 12.70 -0.61
CA ILE A 77 -12.13 12.31 -0.59
C ILE A 77 -12.64 12.27 0.84
N CYS A 78 -11.85 11.74 1.77
CA CYS A 78 -12.27 11.55 3.14
C CYS A 78 -12.05 12.85 3.94
N PRO A 79 -13.08 13.43 4.57
CA PRO A 79 -12.93 14.58 5.46
C PRO A 79 -12.28 14.13 6.77
N LEU A 80 -10.95 14.05 6.76
CA LEU A 80 -10.15 13.69 7.93
C LEU A 80 -9.67 14.93 8.68
N SER A 81 -9.36 14.77 9.96
CA SER A 81 -8.79 15.83 10.78
C SER A 81 -7.53 16.41 10.12
N GLU A 82 -7.40 17.74 10.14
CA GLU A 82 -6.21 18.44 9.60
C GLU A 82 -4.91 17.93 10.22
N ASN A 83 -4.93 17.57 11.52
CA ASN A 83 -3.78 16.97 12.21
C ASN A 83 -3.36 15.65 11.57
N PHE A 84 -4.32 14.81 11.19
CA PHE A 84 -4.06 13.54 10.52
C PHE A 84 -3.55 13.77 9.10
N ILE A 85 -4.16 14.68 8.34
CA ILE A 85 -3.71 15.01 6.98
C ILE A 85 -2.27 15.53 7.01
N ASN A 86 -1.95 16.45 7.92
CA ASN A 86 -0.60 16.99 8.07
C ASN A 86 0.40 15.92 8.52
N PHE A 87 0.00 15.01 9.40
CA PHE A 87 0.83 13.87 9.78
C PHE A 87 1.15 12.99 8.56
N ILE A 88 0.16 12.61 7.76
CA ILE A 88 0.36 11.74 6.60
C ILE A 88 1.21 12.41 5.51
N LYS A 89 1.04 13.72 5.28
CA LYS A 89 1.87 14.49 4.33
C LYS A 89 3.37 14.44 4.64
N ASN A 90 3.76 14.27 5.90
CA ASN A 90 5.18 14.10 6.24
C ASN A 90 5.79 12.81 5.65
N PHE A 91 4.97 11.81 5.31
CA PHE A 91 5.41 10.55 4.71
C PHE A 91 5.43 10.58 3.17
N GLU A 92 5.45 11.76 2.55
CA GLU A 92 5.60 11.88 1.09
C GLU A 92 7.01 11.50 0.60
N THR A 93 8.02 11.51 1.47
CA THR A 93 9.39 11.15 1.09
C THR A 93 9.72 9.67 1.36
N ASN A 94 10.60 9.12 0.51
CA ASN A 94 11.13 7.75 0.67
C ASN A 94 11.78 7.52 2.04
N GLY A 95 12.44 8.54 2.61
CA GLY A 95 13.09 8.45 3.92
C GLY A 95 12.10 8.27 5.06
N TYR A 96 11.03 9.08 5.11
CA TYR A 96 10.01 8.94 6.15
C TYR A 96 9.21 7.64 5.99
N ARG A 97 8.94 7.20 4.76
CA ARG A 97 8.33 5.88 4.50
C ARG A 97 9.21 4.74 5.00
N CYS A 98 10.51 4.77 4.74
CA CYS A 98 11.44 3.79 5.26
C CYS A 98 11.37 3.67 6.78
N ILE A 99 11.43 4.81 7.49
CA ILE A 99 11.32 4.85 8.96
C ILE A 99 9.98 4.29 9.41
N PHE A 100 8.89 4.72 8.78
CA PHE A 100 7.54 4.28 9.09
C PHE A 100 7.39 2.76 8.98
N TYR A 101 7.74 2.17 7.84
CA TYR A 101 7.66 0.72 7.63
C TYR A 101 8.59 -0.05 8.57
N THR A 102 9.77 0.49 8.89
CA THR A 102 10.70 -0.12 9.85
C THR A 102 10.09 -0.19 11.24
N LEU A 103 9.49 0.90 11.73
CA LEU A 103 8.83 0.92 13.03
C LEU A 103 7.65 -0.07 13.08
N MET A 104 6.84 -0.11 12.02
CA MET A 104 5.72 -1.05 11.94
C MET A 104 6.20 -2.51 11.89
N ALA A 105 7.28 -2.79 11.16
CA ALA A 105 7.90 -4.11 11.11
C ALA A 105 8.43 -4.54 12.47
N ILE A 106 9.13 -3.66 13.20
CA ILE A 106 9.65 -3.94 14.56
C ILE A 106 8.50 -4.35 15.49
N VAL A 107 7.39 -3.61 15.49
CA VAL A 107 6.21 -3.93 16.31
C VAL A 107 5.69 -5.33 16.00
N GLN A 108 5.68 -5.74 14.72
CA GLN A 108 5.24 -7.07 14.32
C GLN A 108 6.28 -8.17 14.60
N TRP A 109 7.58 -7.88 14.51
CA TRP A 109 8.61 -8.80 14.97
C TRP A 109 8.53 -9.06 16.48
N CYS A 110 8.19 -8.03 17.27
CA CYS A 110 7.95 -8.17 18.70
C CYS A 110 6.76 -9.09 19.02
N SER A 111 5.76 -9.22 18.13
CA SER A 111 4.62 -10.12 18.36
C SER A 111 5.06 -11.59 18.47
N LEU A 112 6.12 -11.97 17.75
CA LEU A 112 6.65 -13.33 17.73
C LEU A 112 7.29 -13.74 19.05
N ALA A 113 7.74 -12.77 19.85
CA ALA A 113 8.28 -13.04 21.18
C ALA A 113 7.23 -13.62 22.14
N LEU A 114 5.94 -13.37 21.89
CA LEU A 114 4.85 -13.95 22.66
C LEU A 114 4.37 -15.28 22.08
N MET A 115 4.13 -15.32 20.76
CA MET A 115 3.73 -16.53 20.07
C MET A 115 4.00 -16.38 18.57
N VAL A 116 4.60 -17.41 17.97
CA VAL A 116 4.76 -17.46 16.51
C VAL A 116 3.40 -17.74 15.88
N THR A 117 2.85 -16.75 15.17
CA THR A 117 1.60 -16.88 14.41
C THR A 117 1.79 -16.43 12.97
N SER A 118 0.71 -16.40 12.19
CA SER A 118 0.74 -15.90 10.81
C SER A 118 1.16 -14.42 10.70
N LEU A 119 1.19 -13.66 11.80
CA LEU A 119 1.76 -12.29 11.83
C LEU A 119 3.22 -12.23 11.39
N ILE A 120 3.96 -13.35 11.44
CA ILE A 120 5.32 -13.39 10.88
C ILE A 120 5.36 -12.98 9.40
N VAL A 121 4.33 -13.35 8.63
CA VAL A 121 4.22 -12.97 7.21
C VAL A 121 4.08 -11.46 7.09
N VAL A 122 3.28 -10.83 7.95
CA VAL A 122 3.14 -9.36 8.02
C VAL A 122 4.50 -8.72 8.33
N ALA A 123 5.21 -9.23 9.35
CA ALA A 123 6.52 -8.71 9.74
C ALA A 123 7.53 -8.77 8.58
N ILE A 124 7.57 -9.90 7.86
CA ILE A 124 8.44 -10.07 6.68
C ILE A 124 8.05 -9.10 5.57
N CYS A 125 6.77 -9.01 5.20
CA CYS A 125 6.34 -8.15 4.10
C CYS A 125 6.56 -6.66 4.39
N LEU A 126 6.36 -6.22 5.63
CA LEU A 126 6.70 -4.86 6.07
C LEU A 126 8.21 -4.62 6.02
N THR A 127 9.03 -5.62 6.38
CA THR A 127 10.49 -5.53 6.31
C THR A 127 10.96 -5.41 4.86
N ILE A 128 10.37 -6.14 3.92
CA ILE A 128 10.69 -6.02 2.49
C ILE A 128 10.36 -4.61 1.97
N SER A 129 9.20 -4.06 2.33
CA SER A 129 8.85 -2.67 2.02
C SER A 129 9.87 -1.68 2.58
N ALA A 130 10.26 -1.85 3.85
CA ALA A 130 11.26 -1.00 4.49
C ALA A 130 12.60 -1.06 3.73
N ILE A 131 13.06 -2.24 3.33
CA ILE A 131 14.29 -2.42 2.55
C ILE A 131 14.19 -1.71 1.20
N PHE A 132 13.07 -1.84 0.47
CA PHE A 132 12.93 -1.15 -0.81
C PHE A 132 12.89 0.36 -0.67
N TYR A 133 12.19 0.90 0.32
CA TYR A 133 12.23 2.35 0.61
C TYR A 133 13.62 2.80 1.08
N ALA A 134 14.35 1.98 1.84
CA ALA A 134 15.73 2.27 2.24
C ALA A 134 16.65 2.35 1.02
N ILE A 135 16.58 1.36 0.11
CA ILE A 135 17.37 1.36 -1.13
C ILE A 135 17.01 2.57 -1.99
N ALA A 136 15.71 2.89 -2.13
CA ALA A 136 15.27 4.07 -2.88
C ALA A 136 15.83 5.37 -2.28
N TYR A 137 15.82 5.49 -0.94
CA TYR A 137 16.40 6.62 -0.22
C TYR A 137 17.91 6.74 -0.43
N PHE A 138 18.68 5.65 -0.22
CA PHE A 138 20.14 5.67 -0.40
C PHE A 138 20.56 5.87 -1.85
N LYS A 139 19.73 5.45 -2.82
CA LYS A 139 19.95 5.72 -4.24
C LYS A 139 19.50 7.11 -4.69
N ASN A 140 19.03 7.97 -3.77
CA ASN A 140 18.46 9.28 -4.06
C ASN A 140 17.40 9.22 -5.17
N GLN A 141 16.62 8.14 -5.21
CA GLN A 141 15.49 8.04 -6.13
C GLN A 141 14.37 8.92 -5.57
N GLU A 142 13.81 9.81 -6.40
CA GLU A 142 12.60 10.54 -6.02
C GLU A 142 11.45 9.56 -5.84
N PHE A 143 10.58 9.86 -4.87
CA PHE A 143 9.37 9.08 -4.67
C PHE A 143 8.50 9.22 -5.92
N GLN A 144 8.30 8.11 -6.63
CA GLN A 144 7.43 8.05 -7.79
C GLN A 144 6.19 7.26 -7.41
N HIS A 145 5.04 7.87 -7.67
CA HIS A 145 3.79 7.14 -7.66
C HIS A 145 3.81 6.13 -8.83
N THR A 146 3.35 4.92 -8.55
CA THR A 146 3.00 3.90 -9.55
C THR A 146 2.17 4.56 -10.65
N THR A 147 2.44 4.23 -11.92
CA THR A 147 1.58 4.62 -13.03
C THR A 147 0.15 4.19 -12.69
N ASN A 148 -0.83 5.08 -12.90
CA ASN A 148 -2.22 4.81 -12.55
C ASN A 148 -2.63 3.42 -13.07
N VAL A 149 -2.95 2.51 -12.14
CA VAL A 149 -3.39 1.14 -12.46
C VAL A 149 -4.69 1.18 -13.24
N ILE A 150 -5.48 2.25 -13.06
CA ILE A 150 -6.72 2.53 -13.79
C ILE A 150 -6.40 3.62 -14.81
N LYS A 151 -6.73 3.37 -16.09
CA LYS A 151 -6.60 4.36 -17.16
C LYS A 151 -7.39 5.62 -16.82
N ASN A 152 -6.78 6.79 -17.02
CA ASN A 152 -7.46 8.06 -16.87
C ASN A 152 -8.43 8.24 -18.06
N PRO A 153 -9.64 8.77 -17.86
CA PRO A 153 -10.53 9.15 -18.98
C PRO A 153 -9.87 10.03 -20.04
N THR A 154 -8.81 10.77 -19.69
CA THR A 154 -8.04 11.58 -20.65
C THR A 154 -6.98 10.82 -21.44
N ASP A 155 -6.75 9.53 -21.15
CA ASP A 155 -5.74 8.73 -21.85
C ASP A 155 -6.24 8.31 -23.24
N ASP A 156 -5.37 8.36 -24.25
CA ASP A 156 -5.73 8.00 -25.64
C ASP A 156 -6.27 6.57 -25.78
N ASP A 157 -5.86 5.65 -24.90
CA ASP A 157 -6.29 4.24 -24.86
C ASP A 157 -7.46 4.01 -23.87
N PHE A 158 -8.13 5.07 -23.41
CA PHE A 158 -9.35 4.93 -22.60
C PHE A 158 -10.53 4.52 -23.50
N PRO A 159 -11.34 3.51 -23.12
CA PRO A 159 -12.37 2.93 -23.96
C PRO A 159 -13.63 3.82 -24.03
N HIS A 160 -13.51 5.04 -24.57
CA HIS A 160 -14.58 6.02 -24.74
C HIS A 160 -15.79 5.43 -25.47
N ASP A 161 -15.57 4.72 -26.58
CA ASP A 161 -16.65 4.11 -27.36
C ASP A 161 -17.46 3.08 -26.55
N ALA A 162 -16.81 2.32 -25.68
CA ALA A 162 -17.49 1.35 -24.83
C ALA A 162 -18.33 2.04 -23.75
N VAL A 163 -17.77 3.09 -23.12
CA VAL A 163 -18.46 3.89 -22.10
C VAL A 163 -19.67 4.62 -22.68
N VAL A 164 -19.53 5.23 -23.85
CA VAL A 164 -20.64 5.93 -24.53
C VAL A 164 -21.75 4.95 -24.93
N ARG A 165 -21.40 3.75 -25.42
CA ARG A 165 -22.39 2.73 -25.80
C ARG A 165 -23.18 2.13 -24.63
N GLU A 166 -22.65 2.16 -23.41
CA GLU A 166 -23.43 1.76 -22.22
C GLU A 166 -24.29 2.90 -21.65
N MET A 167 -24.01 4.16 -22.02
CA MET A 167 -24.85 5.30 -21.61
C MET A 167 -26.07 5.54 -22.51
N LEU A 168 -26.10 4.97 -23.72
CA LEU A 168 -27.22 5.03 -24.67
C LEU A 168 -28.15 3.83 -24.51
#